data_AF-A0A0D0B914-F1
#
_entry.id   AF-A0A0D0B914-F1
#
_cell.length_a   1.000
_cell.length_b   1.000
_cell.length_c   1.000
_cell.angle_alpha   90.00
_cell.angle_beta   90.00
_cell.angle_gamma   90.00
#
_symmetry.space_group_name_H-M   'P 1'
#
loop_
_entity.id
_entity.type
_entity.pdbx_description
1 polymer ?
#
loop_
_entity_poly.entity_id
_entity_poly.type
_entity_poly.pdbx_seq_one_letter_code
_entity_poly.pdbx_strand_id
1 'polypeptide(L)' 'VLFALRITASRATAFSPYYLLYSMHPVLSFNILEVTWQMLDWDKVSTTAELITTCILQLQW' A
#
# COMPACT_ATOMS: atom_id res chain seq x y z
N VAL A 1 -0.25 -8.84 -16.22
CA VAL A 1 0.94 -8.35 -15.48
C VAL A 1 0.49 -7.24 -14.54
N LEU A 2 0.61 -7.46 -13.22
CA LEU A 2 0.06 -6.59 -12.19
C LEU A 2 0.67 -5.19 -12.24
N PHE A 3 -0.16 -4.15 -12.22
CA PHE A 3 0.25 -2.74 -12.15
C PHE A 3 1.28 -2.49 -11.03
N ALA A 4 1.17 -3.23 -9.91
CA ALA A 4 2.13 -3.29 -8.82
C ALA A 4 3.59 -3.42 -9.31
N LEU A 5 3.89 -4.35 -10.22
CA LEU A 5 5.26 -4.55 -10.73
C LEU A 5 5.83 -3.34 -11.46
N ARG A 6 4.97 -2.48 -12.04
CA ARG A 6 5.41 -1.27 -12.75
C ARG A 6 5.70 -0.12 -11.78
N ILE A 7 5.01 -0.08 -10.65
CA ILE A 7 5.10 1.01 -9.67
C ILE A 7 6.05 0.71 -8.50
N THR A 8 6.38 -0.56 -8.25
CA THR A 8 7.35 -0.94 -7.23
C THR A 8 8.78 -0.65 -7.70
N ALA A 9 9.58 -0.04 -6.83
CA ALA A 9 10.99 0.22 -7.10
C ALA A 9 11.77 -1.09 -7.22
N SER A 10 12.58 -1.22 -8.28
CA SER A 10 13.50 -2.34 -8.43
C SER A 10 14.72 -2.15 -7.53
N ARG A 11 15.19 -3.22 -6.90
CA ARG A 11 16.44 -3.19 -6.11
C ARG A 11 17.67 -2.84 -6.95
N ALA A 12 17.67 -3.20 -8.24
CA ALA A 12 18.81 -2.98 -9.12
C ALA A 12 19.00 -1.50 -9.48
N THR A 13 17.90 -0.77 -9.65
CA THR A 13 17.92 0.63 -10.10
C THR A 13 17.47 1.61 -9.01
N ALA A 14 16.94 1.13 -7.89
CA ALA A 14 16.23 1.92 -6.86
C ALA A 14 15.00 2.71 -7.38
N PHE A 15 14.61 2.52 -8.64
CA PHE A 15 13.50 3.22 -9.28
C PHE A 15 12.45 2.25 -9.79
N SER A 16 11.20 2.71 -9.85
CA SER A 16 10.12 1.93 -10.45
C SER A 16 10.21 2.00 -11.98
N PRO A 17 9.87 0.93 -12.70
CA PRO A 17 9.78 0.96 -14.16
C PRO A 17 8.91 2.10 -14.70
N TYR A 18 7.83 2.46 -13.99
CA TYR A 18 6.97 3.58 -14.34
C TYR A 18 7.73 4.92 -14.29
N TYR A 19 8.51 5.14 -13.24
CA TYR A 19 9.32 6.35 -13.12
C TYR A 19 10.40 6.44 -14.20
N LEU A 20 11.02 5.31 -14.56
CA LEU A 20 12.02 5.28 -15.63
C LEU A 20 11.41 5.57 -17.01
N LEU A 21 10.16 5.18 -17.24
CA LEU A 21 9.49 5.36 -18.53
C LEU A 21 8.90 6.76 -18.71
N TYR A 22 8.30 7.32 -17.65
CA TYR A 22 7.55 8.57 -17.72
C TYR A 22 8.18 9.73 -16.95
N SER A 23 9.27 9.47 -16.22
CA SER A 23 9.91 10.45 -15.32
C SER A 23 8.94 11.09 -14.32
N MET A 24 7.86 10.38 -13.99
CA MET A 24 6.78 10.83 -13.12
C MET A 24 6.44 9.72 -12.13
N HIS A 25 6.10 10.08 -10.89
CA HIS A 25 5.57 9.11 -9.94
C HIS A 25 4.13 8.72 -10.29
N PRO A 26 3.77 7.43 -10.17
CA PRO A 26 2.42 6.96 -10.46
C PRO A 26 1.44 7.59 -9.48
N VAL A 27 0.34 8.13 -10.00
CA VAL A 27 -0.78 8.59 -9.17
C VAL A 27 -1.54 7.36 -8.69
N LEU A 28 -1.67 7.24 -7.38
CA LEU A 28 -2.46 6.18 -6.75
C LEU A 28 -3.77 6.75 -6.25
N SER A 29 -4.82 5.95 -6.31
CA SER A 29 -6.14 6.30 -5.74
C SER A 29 -6.14 6.31 -4.21
N PHE A 30 -5.01 6.02 -3.59
CA PHE A 30 -4.77 6.02 -2.15
C PHE A 30 -3.43 6.70 -1.87
N ASN A 31 -3.33 7.39 -0.74
CA ASN A 31 -2.09 8.03 -0.35
C ASN A 31 -1.14 6.99 0.28
N ILE A 32 0.07 6.81 -0.29
CA ILE A 32 1.10 5.93 0.28
C ILE A 32 1.56 6.41 1.67
N LEU A 33 1.51 7.73 1.91
CA LEU A 33 1.86 8.33 3.19
C LEU A 33 0.71 8.30 4.19
N GLU A 34 -0.54 8.08 3.73
CA GLU A 34 -1.60 7.73 4.67
C GLU A 34 -1.35 6.29 5.11
N VAL A 35 -0.96 6.21 6.37
CA VAL A 35 -0.67 5.03 7.16
C VAL A 35 -1.94 4.19 7.39
N THR A 36 -2.69 3.89 6.34
CA THR A 36 -3.86 3.02 6.40
C THR A 36 -3.46 1.62 6.87
N TRP A 37 -2.28 1.14 6.46
CA TRP A 37 -1.78 -0.19 6.81
C TRP A 37 -1.03 -0.30 8.16
N GLN A 38 -0.49 0.80 8.74
CA GLN A 38 0.08 0.73 10.10
C GLN A 38 -0.93 1.11 11.19
N MET A 39 -2.15 1.53 10.83
CA MET A 39 -3.23 1.69 11.81
C MET A 39 -3.66 0.34 12.41
N LEU A 40 -3.31 -0.77 11.75
CA LEU A 40 -3.39 -2.10 12.32
C LEU A 40 -2.19 -2.35 13.24
N ASP A 41 -2.42 -2.37 14.55
CA ASP A 41 -1.51 -3.00 15.50
C ASP A 41 -1.54 -4.52 15.22
N TRP A 42 -0.75 -4.97 14.23
CA TRP A 42 -0.69 -6.38 13.83
C TRP A 42 -0.32 -7.30 15.00
N ASP A 43 0.43 -6.78 15.97
CA ASP A 43 0.77 -7.48 17.22
C ASP A 43 -0.44 -7.69 18.16
N LYS A 44 -1.51 -6.90 18.02
CA LYS A 44 -2.71 -6.99 18.87
C LYS A 44 -3.86 -7.76 18.23
N VAL A 45 -3.79 -8.00 16.92
CA VAL A 45 -4.86 -8.69 16.21
C VAL A 45 -4.59 -10.20 16.22
N SER A 46 -5.32 -10.90 17.08
CA SER A 46 -5.15 -12.34 17.31
C SER A 46 -6.21 -13.18 16.60
N THR A 47 -7.37 -12.59 16.33
CA THR A 47 -8.56 -13.32 15.89
C THR A 47 -9.13 -12.75 14.59
N THR A 48 -9.71 -13.59 13.75
CA THR A 48 -10.31 -13.19 12.46
C THR A 48 -11.43 -12.17 12.61
N ALA A 49 -12.17 -12.21 13.72
CA ALA A 49 -13.20 -11.21 14.02
C ALA A 49 -12.60 -9.81 14.24
N GLU A 50 -11.44 -9.71 14.90
CA GLU A 50 -10.74 -8.46 15.16
C GLU A 50 -10.17 -7.86 13.85
N LEU A 51 -9.72 -8.71 12.92
CA LEU A 51 -9.35 -8.29 11.56
C LEU A 51 -10.53 -7.64 10.84
N ILE A 52 -11.71 -8.29 10.89
CA ILE A 52 -12.91 -7.80 10.21
C ILE A 52 -13.38 -6.49 10.84
N THR A 53 -13.41 -6.37 12.17
CA THR A 53 -13.81 -5.12 12.84
C THR A 53 -12.87 -3.97 12.51
N THR A 54 -11.57 -4.23 12.44
CA THR A 54 -10.60 -3.19 12.12
C THR A 54 -10.67 -2.78 10.65
N CYS A 55 -10.93 -3.74 9.76
CA CYS A 55 -11.20 -3.47 8.34
C CYS A 55 -12.46 -2.61 8.14
N ILE A 56 -13.53 -2.87 8.89
CA ILE A 56 -14.75 -2.06 8.87
C ILE A 56 -14.47 -0.63 9.35
N LEU A 57 -13.73 -0.47 10.45
CA LEU A 57 -13.36 0.85 10.97
C LEU A 57 -12.53 1.66 9.97
N GLN A 58 -11.59 1.02 9.26
CA GLN A 58 -10.79 1.68 8.22
C GLN A 58 -11.61 2.16 7.02
N LEU A 59 -12.70 1.46 6.68
CA LEU A 59 -13.58 1.82 5.55
C LEU A 59 -14.63 2.88 5.89
N GLN A 60 -14.82 3.19 7.18
CA GLN A 60 -15.75 4.22 7.65
C GLN A 60 -15.13 5.63 7.69
N TRP A 61 -13.81 5.75 7.53
CA TRP A 61 -13.08 7.00 7.39
C TRP A 61 -12.88 7.35 5.91
#